data_AF-A0A384K6T0-F1
#
_entry.id   AF-A0A384K6T0-F1
#
_cell.length_a   1.000
_cell.length_b   1.000
_cell.length_c   1.000
_cell.angle_alpha   90.00
_cell.angle_beta   90.00
_cell.angle_gamma   90.00
#
_symmetry.space_group_name_H-M   'P 1'
#
loop_
_entity.id
_entity.type
_entity.pdbx_description
1 polymer ?
#
loop_
_entity_poly.entity_id
_entity_poly.type
_entity_poly.pdbx_seq_one_letter_code
_entity_poly.pdbx_strand_id
1 'polypeptide(L)'
;MFSCGGRADGDGLVTNSQLFPFNGTSGPLTLSPENAPGTCLSTTAANVLDQAPCDGSDSSQTFNFGASSAAADPAIASFVAPAASSAADASSSTVLISSVAVTAAASAVPTSNPTTPLPVSRAGGVLDPSAAAEANELDDTAVKAFSSVSLKDASGQCLFVDPTAGDFRQNLIPITLQACDGSQNQAWDIVTSGKHNDVAGSVLVVSSLTQGCLNFDPRRTAGDTVIMFSCGGRADGDGLVTNSQLFPFTEGPTDILLAPENGNNATCLVANAAGKLDSTTCAGDATSQSFTILTA
;
A
#
# COMPACT_ATOMS: atom_id res chain seq x y z
N MET A 1 4.11 -10.39 -11.92
CA MET A 1 2.72 -10.85 -12.12
C MET A 1 1.78 -9.84 -11.49
N PHE A 2 0.60 -9.63 -12.08
CA PHE A 2 -0.47 -8.78 -11.56
C PHE A 2 -1.52 -9.62 -10.84
N SER A 3 -2.35 -9.02 -9.99
CA SER A 3 -3.47 -9.73 -9.34
C SER A 3 -4.53 -10.15 -10.38
N CYS A 4 -5.28 -11.20 -10.10
CA CYS A 4 -6.42 -11.61 -10.93
C CYS A 4 -7.46 -10.48 -10.93
N GLY A 5 -7.95 -10.05 -12.10
CA GLY A 5 -8.92 -8.96 -12.20
C GLY A 5 -8.38 -7.64 -12.79
N GLY A 6 -7.26 -7.69 -13.52
CA GLY A 6 -6.75 -6.55 -14.30
C GLY A 6 -6.21 -5.36 -13.50
N ARG A 7 -6.45 -5.32 -12.18
CA ARG A 7 -6.01 -4.28 -11.25
C ARG A 7 -5.06 -4.87 -10.20
N ALA A 8 -4.15 -4.05 -9.68
CA ALA A 8 -3.08 -4.52 -8.79
C ALA A 8 -3.61 -5.00 -7.43
N ASP A 9 -4.77 -4.49 -7.01
CA ASP A 9 -5.48 -4.83 -5.79
C ASP A 9 -6.31 -6.12 -5.89
N GLY A 10 -6.60 -6.62 -7.10
CA GLY A 10 -7.36 -7.85 -7.34
C GLY A 10 -8.89 -7.69 -7.34
N ASP A 11 -9.39 -6.46 -7.17
CA ASP A 11 -10.83 -6.17 -7.09
C ASP A 11 -11.46 -5.75 -8.44
N GLY A 12 -10.67 -5.79 -9.52
CA GLY A 12 -11.15 -5.44 -10.86
C GLY A 12 -11.76 -6.62 -11.62
N LEU A 13 -12.39 -6.30 -12.75
CA LEU A 13 -12.80 -7.31 -13.72
C LEU A 13 -11.60 -7.75 -14.55
N VAL A 14 -11.57 -9.03 -14.92
CA VAL A 14 -10.52 -9.57 -15.79
C VAL A 14 -10.45 -8.73 -17.07
N THR A 15 -9.26 -8.26 -17.42
CA THR A 15 -9.02 -7.53 -18.66
C THR A 15 -8.52 -8.50 -19.72
N ASN A 16 -8.72 -8.15 -21.00
CA ASN A 16 -8.28 -8.99 -22.13
C ASN A 16 -6.76 -9.27 -22.13
N SER A 17 -5.96 -8.49 -21.40
CA SER A 17 -4.52 -8.76 -21.19
C SER A 17 -4.21 -9.95 -20.28
N GLN A 18 -5.21 -10.45 -19.55
CA GLN A 18 -5.10 -11.62 -18.67
C GLN A 18 -5.86 -12.84 -19.22
N LEU A 19 -6.53 -12.70 -20.37
CA LEU A 19 -7.28 -13.77 -21.01
C LEU A 19 -6.44 -14.37 -22.13
N PHE A 20 -6.34 -15.70 -22.10
CA PHE A 20 -5.63 -16.51 -23.09
C PHE A 20 -6.58 -17.58 -23.62
N PRO A 21 -6.70 -17.76 -24.95
CA PRO A 21 -7.52 -18.80 -25.52
C PRO A 21 -7.11 -20.18 -25.03
N PHE A 22 -8.04 -20.91 -24.43
CA PHE A 22 -7.83 -22.29 -23.99
C PHE A 22 -8.87 -23.20 -24.64
N ASN A 23 -8.39 -24.24 -25.34
CA ASN A 23 -9.24 -25.19 -26.06
C ASN A 23 -9.68 -26.38 -25.21
N GLY A 24 -9.37 -26.40 -23.90
CA GLY A 24 -9.76 -27.48 -23.00
C GLY A 24 -8.88 -28.74 -23.08
N THR A 25 -7.83 -28.73 -23.90
CA THR A 25 -6.98 -29.91 -24.09
C THR A 25 -5.68 -29.84 -23.30
N SER A 26 -5.19 -30.99 -22.85
CA SER A 26 -3.81 -31.11 -22.36
C SER A 26 -2.84 -31.15 -23.54
N GLY A 27 -1.65 -30.62 -23.33
CA GLY A 27 -0.58 -30.59 -24.32
C GLY A 27 0.04 -29.21 -24.51
N PRO A 28 0.92 -29.10 -25.51
CA PRO A 28 1.51 -27.84 -25.94
C PRO A 28 0.43 -26.78 -26.27
N LEU A 29 0.56 -25.59 -25.69
CA LEU A 29 -0.29 -24.44 -25.94
C LEU A 29 0.56 -23.18 -26.06
N THR A 30 0.20 -22.34 -27.02
CA THR A 30 0.77 -21.01 -27.19
C THR A 30 -0.08 -19.99 -26.45
N LEU A 31 0.56 -19.13 -25.65
CA LEU A 31 -0.12 -18.10 -24.86
C LEU A 31 -0.17 -16.78 -25.64
N SER A 32 -1.29 -16.55 -26.32
CA SER A 32 -1.59 -15.29 -27.03
C SER A 32 -2.64 -14.50 -26.24
N PRO A 33 -2.28 -13.32 -25.68
CA PRO A 33 -3.23 -12.54 -24.88
C PRO A 33 -4.28 -11.86 -25.78
N GLU A 34 -5.54 -11.83 -25.34
CA GLU A 34 -6.64 -11.30 -26.16
C GLU A 34 -6.53 -9.80 -26.47
N ASN A 35 -5.78 -9.02 -25.69
CA ASN A 35 -5.58 -7.59 -25.94
C ASN A 35 -4.52 -7.27 -27.01
N ALA A 36 -3.75 -8.25 -27.48
CA ALA A 36 -2.70 -8.07 -28.49
C ALA A 36 -2.72 -9.20 -29.53
N PRO A 37 -3.69 -9.20 -30.46
CA PRO A 37 -3.79 -10.23 -31.49
C PRO A 37 -2.51 -10.33 -32.33
N GLY A 38 -1.98 -11.55 -32.52
CA GLY A 38 -0.75 -11.79 -33.27
C GLY A 38 0.54 -11.71 -32.43
N THR A 39 0.42 -11.39 -31.15
CA THR A 39 1.51 -11.45 -30.17
C THR A 39 1.36 -12.70 -29.29
N CYS A 40 2.48 -13.33 -28.98
CA CYS A 40 2.57 -14.54 -28.17
C CYS A 40 3.67 -14.38 -27.11
N LEU A 41 3.48 -15.04 -25.96
CA LEU A 41 4.53 -15.11 -24.94
C LEU A 41 5.65 -16.05 -25.41
N SER A 42 6.90 -15.62 -25.25
CA SER A 42 8.11 -16.33 -25.65
C SER A 42 9.12 -16.33 -24.50
N THR A 43 9.81 -17.45 -24.32
CA THR A 43 10.94 -17.52 -23.38
C THR A 43 12.21 -17.04 -24.07
N THR A 44 12.75 -15.92 -23.61
CA THR A 44 14.03 -15.39 -24.11
C THR A 44 15.21 -16.30 -23.75
N ALA A 45 16.36 -16.09 -24.41
CA ALA A 45 17.59 -16.81 -24.10
C ALA A 45 18.10 -16.59 -22.65
N ALA A 46 17.62 -15.54 -21.96
CA ALA A 46 17.91 -15.28 -20.55
C ALA A 46 16.96 -16.01 -19.59
N ASN A 47 16.09 -16.89 -20.09
CA ASN A 47 15.02 -17.57 -19.33
C ASN A 47 14.00 -16.59 -18.73
N VAL A 48 13.77 -15.45 -19.40
CA VAL A 48 12.74 -14.48 -19.02
C VAL A 48 11.57 -14.62 -20.00
N LEU A 49 10.36 -14.63 -19.47
CA LEU A 49 9.13 -14.59 -20.28
C LEU A 49 8.92 -13.17 -20.82
N ASP A 50 8.87 -13.04 -22.13
CA ASP A 50 8.65 -11.79 -22.85
C ASP A 50 7.62 -12.02 -23.98
N GLN A 51 7.38 -11.02 -24.82
CA GLN A 51 6.45 -11.09 -25.94
C GLN A 51 7.18 -11.03 -27.29
N ALA A 52 6.68 -11.82 -28.25
CA ALA A 52 7.15 -11.85 -29.63
C ALA A 52 5.97 -12.01 -30.60
N PRO A 53 6.14 -11.74 -31.90
CA PRO A 53 5.17 -12.16 -32.90
C PRO A 53 4.93 -13.67 -32.83
N CYS A 54 3.67 -14.09 -32.92
CA CYS A 54 3.30 -15.49 -32.85
C CYS A 54 3.95 -16.30 -33.98
N ASP A 55 4.68 -17.35 -33.60
CA ASP A 55 5.23 -18.35 -34.52
C ASP A 55 4.93 -19.76 -33.99
N GLY A 56 4.04 -20.48 -34.67
CA GLY A 56 3.64 -21.84 -34.30
C GLY A 56 4.74 -22.89 -34.44
N SER A 57 5.89 -22.53 -35.03
CA SER A 57 7.08 -23.39 -35.13
C SER A 57 8.11 -23.10 -34.04
N ASP A 58 7.92 -22.03 -33.26
CA ASP A 58 8.86 -21.59 -32.23
C ASP A 58 8.60 -22.33 -30.91
N SER A 59 9.54 -23.19 -30.54
CA SER A 59 9.46 -23.95 -29.29
C SER A 59 9.56 -23.07 -28.04
N SER A 60 10.11 -21.85 -28.14
CA SER A 60 10.16 -20.89 -27.04
C SER A 60 8.77 -20.29 -26.71
N GLN A 61 7.81 -20.44 -27.62
CA GLN A 61 6.42 -19.96 -27.49
C GLN A 61 5.44 -21.09 -27.12
N THR A 62 5.95 -22.26 -26.76
CA THR A 62 5.16 -23.47 -26.56
C THR A 62 5.21 -23.92 -25.09
N PHE A 63 4.06 -23.96 -24.43
CA PHE A 63 3.93 -24.29 -23.01
C PHE A 63 3.05 -25.54 -22.82
N ASN A 64 3.56 -26.56 -22.13
CA ASN A 64 2.80 -27.80 -21.95
C ASN A 64 1.86 -27.73 -20.74
N PHE A 65 0.56 -27.91 -20.98
CA PHE A 65 -0.46 -28.03 -19.95
C PHE A 65 -0.82 -29.50 -19.72
N GLY A 66 -0.72 -30.00 -18.49
CA GLY A 66 -1.10 -31.37 -18.15
C GLY A 66 -1.05 -31.63 -16.65
N ALA A 67 -1.73 -32.69 -16.20
CA ALA A 67 -1.59 -33.17 -14.83
C ALA A 67 -0.12 -33.56 -14.61
N SER A 68 0.48 -32.98 -13.58
CA SER A 68 1.86 -33.23 -13.16
C SER A 68 2.10 -34.73 -13.05
N SER A 69 2.71 -35.32 -14.07
CA SER A 69 3.41 -36.59 -13.91
C SER A 69 4.68 -36.23 -13.19
N ALA A 70 4.63 -36.28 -11.85
CA ALA A 70 5.81 -36.25 -11.02
C ALA A 70 6.69 -37.45 -11.42
N ALA A 71 7.60 -37.22 -12.37
CA ALA A 71 8.82 -38.00 -12.45
C ALA A 71 9.63 -37.60 -11.21
N ALA A 72 9.84 -38.59 -10.34
CA ALA A 72 10.49 -38.43 -9.07
C ALA A 72 11.85 -37.73 -9.18
N ASP A 73 12.04 -36.67 -8.41
CA ASP A 73 13.28 -36.46 -7.65
C ASP A 73 12.91 -35.80 -6.30
N PRO A 74 13.49 -36.24 -5.17
CA PRO A 74 12.94 -35.98 -3.84
C PRO A 74 13.58 -34.74 -3.23
N ALA A 75 12.83 -33.65 -3.10
CA ALA A 75 13.07 -32.66 -2.06
C ALA A 75 11.91 -31.66 -1.98
N ILE A 76 10.75 -32.07 -1.46
CA ILE A 76 9.91 -31.18 -0.63
C ILE A 76 8.91 -32.01 0.18
N ALA A 77 9.24 -32.23 1.45
CA ALA A 77 8.32 -32.50 2.54
C ALA A 77 9.09 -32.11 3.80
N SER A 78 8.54 -31.49 4.84
CA SER A 78 7.23 -30.93 5.12
C SER A 78 7.47 -30.08 6.36
N PHE A 79 6.71 -29.01 6.49
CA PHE A 79 6.62 -28.17 7.67
C PHE A 79 6.18 -29.03 8.87
N VAL A 80 7.07 -29.20 9.86
CA VAL A 80 6.72 -29.66 11.20
C VAL A 80 7.35 -28.68 12.19
N ALA A 81 6.51 -28.17 13.08
CA ALA A 81 6.80 -27.13 14.07
C ALA A 81 7.96 -27.48 15.02
N PRO A 82 8.71 -26.50 15.55
CA PRO A 82 9.56 -26.73 16.70
C PRO A 82 8.88 -26.27 18.00
N ALA A 83 8.74 -27.21 18.93
CA ALA A 83 8.58 -26.92 20.35
C ALA A 83 9.92 -27.14 21.07
N ALA A 84 10.32 -26.10 21.81
CA ALA A 84 11.09 -26.06 23.05
C ALA A 84 12.35 -26.94 23.27
N SER A 85 13.43 -26.20 23.60
CA SER A 85 14.36 -26.42 24.72
C SER A 85 15.79 -26.94 24.47
N SER A 86 16.70 -26.10 24.96
CA SER A 86 17.98 -26.34 25.66
C SER A 86 19.27 -26.66 24.89
N ALA A 87 20.13 -25.64 24.97
CA ALA A 87 21.50 -25.67 25.50
C ALA A 87 22.67 -26.22 24.66
N ALA A 88 23.54 -25.25 24.35
CA ALA A 88 24.99 -25.23 24.61
C ALA A 88 25.97 -25.86 23.60
N ASP A 89 26.79 -24.93 23.10
CA ASP A 89 28.25 -24.97 22.93
C ASP A 89 28.84 -25.59 21.65
N ALA A 90 29.44 -24.72 20.83
CA ALA A 90 30.85 -24.84 20.42
C ALA A 90 31.26 -23.69 19.47
N SER A 91 32.02 -22.75 20.04
CA SER A 91 33.21 -22.06 19.50
C SER A 91 33.35 -21.73 17.99
N SER A 92 33.35 -20.42 17.75
CA SER A 92 34.36 -19.60 17.05
C SER A 92 35.08 -20.13 15.81
N SER A 93 34.87 -19.42 14.70
CA SER A 93 35.96 -19.06 13.77
C SER A 93 35.66 -17.70 13.12
N THR A 94 36.40 -16.70 13.60
CA THR A 94 36.40 -15.32 13.11
C THR A 94 37.20 -15.25 11.82
N VAL A 95 36.57 -14.87 10.69
CA VAL A 95 37.30 -14.36 9.52
C VAL A 95 36.68 -13.03 9.11
N LEU A 96 37.54 -12.02 9.17
CA LEU A 96 37.27 -10.60 8.95
C LEU A 96 36.82 -10.34 7.51
N ILE A 97 35.54 -10.02 7.32
CA ILE A 97 35.05 -9.44 6.08
C ILE A 97 35.17 -7.92 6.25
N SER A 98 36.08 -7.29 5.51
CA SER A 98 36.12 -5.83 5.40
C SER A 98 34.80 -5.35 4.80
N SER A 99 33.92 -4.81 5.64
CA SER A 99 32.76 -4.06 5.21
C SER A 99 33.24 -2.70 4.69
N VAL A 100 33.34 -2.59 3.37
CA VAL A 100 33.23 -1.27 2.74
C VAL A 100 31.85 -0.74 3.08
N ALA A 101 31.81 0.18 4.05
CA ALA A 101 30.61 0.92 4.39
C ALA A 101 30.21 1.73 3.17
N VAL A 102 29.28 1.20 2.37
CA VAL A 102 28.51 2.00 1.43
C VAL A 102 27.69 2.93 2.31
N THR A 103 28.17 4.16 2.49
CA THR A 103 27.37 5.22 3.09
C THR A 103 26.29 5.53 2.06
N ALA A 104 25.18 4.77 2.10
CA ALA A 104 23.97 5.14 1.38
C ALA A 104 23.57 6.50 1.94
N ALA A 105 23.79 7.55 1.15
CA ALA A 105 23.21 8.85 1.46
C ALA A 105 21.70 8.62 1.55
N ALA A 106 21.13 8.80 2.74
CA ALA A 106 19.68 8.79 2.88
C ALA A 106 19.15 9.88 1.96
N SER A 107 18.41 9.50 0.92
CA SER A 107 17.67 10.46 0.11
C SER A 107 16.78 11.25 1.05
N ALA A 108 16.90 12.58 1.01
CA ALA A 108 16.03 13.44 1.80
C ALA A 108 14.57 13.21 1.38
N VAL A 109 13.69 13.06 2.37
CA VAL A 109 12.25 12.94 2.11
C VAL A 109 11.77 14.23 1.42
N PRO A 110 11.08 14.15 0.28
CA PRO A 110 10.59 15.34 -0.40
C PRO A 110 9.54 16.07 0.44
N THR A 111 9.66 17.40 0.47
CA THR A 111 8.79 18.32 1.22
C THR A 111 7.61 18.87 0.41
N SER A 112 7.47 18.38 -0.82
CA SER A 112 6.40 18.70 -1.77
C SER A 112 5.99 17.42 -2.51
N ASN A 113 4.78 17.39 -3.05
CA ASN A 113 4.34 16.23 -3.82
C ASN A 113 5.18 16.14 -5.11
N PRO A 114 5.89 15.03 -5.38
CA PRO A 114 6.81 14.99 -6.51
C PRO A 114 6.07 15.01 -7.85
N THR A 115 6.51 15.89 -8.74
CA THR A 115 6.00 16.01 -10.12
C THR A 115 6.89 15.31 -11.15
N THR A 116 7.97 14.67 -10.69
CA THR A 116 8.90 13.88 -11.49
C THR A 116 9.05 12.49 -10.87
N PRO A 117 9.39 11.47 -11.67
CA PRO A 117 9.59 10.12 -11.15
C PRO A 117 10.67 10.07 -10.07
N LEU A 118 10.35 9.48 -8.91
CA LEU A 118 11.27 9.26 -7.79
C LEU A 118 11.17 7.81 -7.33
N PRO A 119 12.24 7.17 -6.82
CA PRO A 119 12.16 5.83 -6.26
C PRO A 119 11.09 5.75 -5.16
N VAL A 120 10.31 4.68 -5.14
CA VAL A 120 9.34 4.41 -4.07
C VAL A 120 9.72 3.18 -3.27
N SER A 121 9.26 3.10 -2.03
CA SER A 121 9.63 2.00 -1.13
C SER A 121 8.76 0.75 -1.29
N ARG A 122 7.58 0.84 -1.94
CA ARG A 122 6.72 -0.31 -2.25
C ARG A 122 6.63 -0.58 -3.76
N ALA A 123 5.54 -1.21 -4.19
CA ALA A 123 5.39 -1.74 -5.54
C ALA A 123 5.53 -0.65 -6.63
N GLY A 124 6.06 -1.05 -7.78
CA GLY A 124 6.23 -0.17 -8.95
C GLY A 124 7.60 0.49 -9.07
N GLY A 125 8.42 0.47 -8.01
CA GLY A 125 9.84 0.85 -8.04
C GLY A 125 10.12 2.35 -8.17
N VAL A 126 9.33 3.06 -8.97
CA VAL A 126 9.39 4.51 -9.16
C VAL A 126 7.97 5.08 -9.13
N LEU A 127 7.79 6.23 -8.50
CA LEU A 127 6.58 7.05 -8.52
C LEU A 127 6.23 7.43 -9.96
N ASP A 128 4.98 7.23 -10.34
CA ASP A 128 4.39 7.78 -11.55
C ASP A 128 3.50 8.97 -11.15
N PRO A 129 3.94 10.22 -11.37
CA PRO A 129 3.19 11.39 -10.95
C PRO A 129 1.80 11.49 -11.59
N SER A 130 1.62 10.99 -12.82
CA SER A 130 0.32 11.03 -13.50
C SER A 130 -0.63 10.02 -12.86
N ALA A 131 -0.17 8.78 -12.66
CA ALA A 131 -0.98 7.75 -12.02
C ALA A 131 -1.29 8.09 -10.54
N ALA A 132 -0.37 8.77 -9.86
CA ALA A 132 -0.60 9.28 -8.50
C ALA A 132 -1.63 10.42 -8.47
N ALA A 133 -1.60 11.33 -9.45
CA ALA A 133 -2.57 12.41 -9.57
C ALA A 133 -3.98 11.89 -9.93
N GLU A 134 -4.08 10.89 -10.80
CA GLU A 134 -5.34 10.20 -11.12
C GLU A 134 -5.89 9.45 -9.90
N ALA A 135 -5.03 8.75 -9.15
CA ALA A 135 -5.46 8.02 -7.97
C ALA A 135 -5.84 8.93 -6.80
N ASN A 136 -5.21 10.10 -6.67
CA ASN A 136 -5.44 11.02 -5.55
C ASN A 136 -5.88 12.39 -6.08
N GLU A 137 -6.96 12.39 -6.88
CA GLU A 137 -7.52 13.63 -7.40
C GLU A 137 -8.05 14.52 -6.26
N LEU A 138 -7.78 15.82 -6.37
CA LEU A 138 -8.37 16.81 -5.47
C LEU A 138 -9.89 16.79 -5.60
N ASP A 139 -10.58 16.59 -4.48
CA ASP A 139 -12.03 16.77 -4.40
C ASP A 139 -12.35 18.28 -4.28
N ASP A 140 -12.74 18.89 -5.40
CA ASP A 140 -13.11 20.31 -5.47
C ASP A 140 -14.47 20.63 -4.83
N THR A 141 -15.23 19.61 -4.45
CA THR A 141 -16.50 19.73 -3.71
C THR A 141 -16.33 19.58 -2.20
N ALA A 142 -15.11 19.31 -1.72
CA ALA A 142 -14.82 19.06 -0.32
C ALA A 142 -15.09 20.29 0.56
N VAL A 143 -15.90 20.09 1.60
CA VAL A 143 -16.07 21.03 2.71
C VAL A 143 -15.12 20.62 3.83
N LYS A 144 -14.23 21.55 4.20
CA LYS A 144 -13.18 21.33 5.19
C LYS A 144 -13.56 22.00 6.52
N ALA A 145 -13.65 21.23 7.60
CA ALA A 145 -13.73 21.78 8.95
C ALA A 145 -12.40 22.40 9.38
N PHE A 146 -11.29 21.78 8.97
CA PHE A 146 -9.93 22.28 9.13
C PHE A 146 -9.15 22.05 7.85
N SER A 147 -8.25 22.99 7.53
CA SER A 147 -7.39 22.86 6.36
C SER A 147 -5.93 23.09 6.70
N SER A 148 -5.05 22.24 6.15
CA SER A 148 -3.59 22.29 6.34
C SER A 148 -3.18 22.38 7.82
N VAL A 149 -3.86 21.62 8.68
CA VAL A 149 -3.56 21.51 10.11
C VAL A 149 -2.59 20.36 10.38
N SER A 150 -1.90 20.41 11.51
CA SER A 150 -1.14 19.26 12.00
C SER A 150 -1.94 18.48 13.04
N LEU A 151 -1.82 17.16 13.04
CA LEU A 151 -2.43 16.27 14.01
C LEU A 151 -1.37 15.75 14.97
N LYS A 152 -1.39 16.24 16.21
CA LYS A 152 -0.40 15.93 17.24
C LYS A 152 -0.93 14.94 18.25
N ASP A 153 -0.23 13.84 18.47
CA ASP A 153 -0.62 12.83 19.44
C ASP A 153 -0.34 13.27 20.90
N ALA A 154 -0.74 12.42 21.86
CA ALA A 154 -0.50 12.66 23.28
C ALA A 154 0.98 12.67 23.68
N SER A 155 1.88 12.10 22.86
CA SER A 155 3.34 12.15 23.08
C SER A 155 3.98 13.44 22.58
N GLY A 156 3.22 14.26 21.84
CA GLY A 156 3.67 15.54 21.29
C GLY A 156 4.26 15.45 19.88
N GLN A 157 4.11 14.31 19.21
CA GLN A 157 4.56 14.09 17.83
C GLN A 157 3.42 14.29 16.84
N CYS A 158 3.73 14.77 15.64
CA CYS A 158 2.77 15.02 14.58
C CYS A 158 2.75 13.88 13.55
N LEU A 159 1.55 13.59 13.03
CA LEU A 159 1.39 12.69 11.89
C LEU A 159 2.15 13.24 10.67
N PHE A 160 2.87 12.36 9.99
CA PHE A 160 3.78 12.66 8.89
C PHE A 160 3.63 11.65 7.75
N VAL A 161 3.63 12.17 6.52
CA VAL A 161 3.57 11.42 5.25
C VAL A 161 4.86 11.62 4.46
N ASP A 162 5.54 10.53 4.13
CA ASP A 162 6.55 10.50 3.07
C ASP A 162 5.86 10.11 1.74
N PRO A 163 5.75 11.03 0.77
CA PRO A 163 5.02 10.77 -0.48
C PRO A 163 5.69 9.73 -1.39
N THR A 164 6.88 9.22 -1.02
CA THR A 164 7.60 8.15 -1.72
C THR A 164 7.56 6.81 -0.98
N ALA A 165 6.98 6.76 0.23
CA ALA A 165 6.95 5.54 1.04
C ALA A 165 5.81 4.56 0.69
N GLY A 166 5.08 4.84 -0.40
CA GLY A 166 3.99 4.03 -0.93
C GLY A 166 4.38 3.25 -2.17
N ASP A 167 3.39 2.90 -2.98
CA ASP A 167 3.57 2.39 -4.33
C ASP A 167 3.71 3.52 -5.36
N PHE A 168 3.82 3.15 -6.64
CA PHE A 168 3.95 4.11 -7.75
C PHE A 168 2.79 5.10 -7.91
N ARG A 169 1.65 4.89 -7.23
CA ARG A 169 0.48 5.79 -7.21
C ARG A 169 0.34 6.54 -5.89
N GLN A 170 1.33 6.46 -5.00
CA GLN A 170 1.24 7.00 -3.64
C GLN A 170 0.16 6.33 -2.77
N ASN A 171 -0.29 5.14 -3.15
CA ASN A 171 -1.10 4.32 -2.26
C ASN A 171 -0.22 3.54 -1.30
N LEU A 172 -0.83 3.07 -0.22
CA LEU A 172 -0.19 2.27 0.81
C LEU A 172 0.96 3.01 1.53
N ILE A 173 1.01 4.35 1.48
CA ILE A 173 2.02 5.11 2.23
C ILE A 173 1.78 4.88 3.73
N PRO A 174 2.74 4.35 4.50
CA PRO A 174 2.59 4.27 5.93
C PRO A 174 2.62 5.68 6.54
N ILE A 175 1.76 5.92 7.53
CA ILE A 175 1.77 7.17 8.28
C ILE A 175 2.72 7.02 9.46
N THR A 176 3.57 8.00 9.71
CA THR A 176 4.53 7.98 10.83
C THR A 176 4.30 9.15 11.77
N LEU A 177 4.88 9.08 12.96
CA LEU A 177 4.92 10.18 13.89
C LEU A 177 6.33 10.76 13.95
N GLN A 178 6.42 12.08 13.83
CA GLN A 178 7.68 12.82 13.86
C GLN A 178 7.55 14.07 14.75
N ALA A 179 8.67 14.73 15.05
CA ALA A 179 8.62 16.02 15.72
C ALA A 179 7.81 17.00 14.86
N CYS A 180 6.88 17.72 15.47
CA CYS A 180 6.07 18.70 14.76
C CYS A 180 6.96 19.81 14.17
N ASP A 181 6.90 20.01 12.86
CA ASP A 181 7.74 20.97 12.13
C ASP A 181 6.93 21.91 11.22
N GLY A 182 5.62 21.70 11.09
CA GLY A 182 4.75 22.52 10.25
C GLY A 182 4.98 22.34 8.74
N SER A 183 5.72 21.30 8.35
CA SER A 183 5.93 20.96 6.93
C SER A 183 4.64 20.49 6.28
N GLN A 184 4.59 20.53 4.94
CA GLN A 184 3.46 19.99 4.19
C GLN A 184 3.28 18.48 4.41
N ASN A 185 4.35 17.75 4.76
CA ASN A 185 4.27 16.33 5.11
C ASN A 185 3.44 16.08 6.38
N GLN A 186 3.23 17.11 7.20
CA GLN A 186 2.41 17.08 8.41
C GLN A 186 1.10 17.89 8.26
N ALA A 187 0.74 18.26 7.04
CA ALA A 187 -0.46 19.03 6.74
C ALA A 187 -1.62 18.11 6.34
N TRP A 188 -2.73 18.29 7.05
CA TRP A 188 -3.93 17.48 6.91
C TRP A 188 -5.15 18.39 6.71
N ASP A 189 -6.05 17.96 5.85
CA ASP A 189 -7.39 18.51 5.72
C ASP A 189 -8.39 17.58 6.42
N ILE A 190 -9.29 18.14 7.21
CA ILE A 190 -10.38 17.41 7.87
C ILE A 190 -11.67 17.72 7.10
N VAL A 191 -12.08 16.79 6.25
CA VAL A 191 -13.17 16.95 5.28
C VAL A 191 -14.47 16.35 5.83
N THR A 192 -15.47 17.19 6.08
CA THR A 192 -16.78 16.79 6.65
C THR A 192 -17.80 16.40 5.59
N SER A 193 -17.63 16.84 4.34
CA SER A 193 -18.43 16.38 3.20
C SER A 193 -17.71 16.62 1.88
N GLY A 194 -18.08 15.91 0.83
CA GLY A 194 -17.52 16.08 -0.52
C GLY A 194 -17.93 14.91 -1.44
N LYS A 195 -17.31 14.81 -2.61
CA LYS A 195 -17.49 13.69 -3.55
C LYS A 195 -17.24 12.35 -2.87
N HIS A 196 -16.25 12.28 -1.99
CA HIS A 196 -15.84 11.04 -1.30
C HIS A 196 -16.33 10.93 0.15
N ASN A 197 -17.10 11.91 0.65
CA ASN A 197 -17.73 11.84 1.97
C ASN A 197 -19.18 12.37 1.93
N ASP A 198 -20.14 11.46 1.99
CA ASP A 198 -21.57 11.73 2.09
C ASP A 198 -22.17 11.32 3.44
N VAL A 199 -21.32 11.01 4.44
CA VAL A 199 -21.73 10.50 5.75
C VAL A 199 -21.63 11.60 6.81
N ALA A 200 -22.79 12.07 7.28
CA ALA A 200 -22.87 13.08 8.32
C ALA A 200 -22.30 12.57 9.65
N GLY A 201 -21.59 13.45 10.37
CA GLY A 201 -20.96 13.12 11.66
C GLY A 201 -19.65 12.33 11.52
N SER A 202 -19.13 12.21 10.30
CA SER A 202 -17.85 11.56 10.00
C SER A 202 -17.01 12.41 9.07
N VAL A 203 -15.70 12.25 9.15
CA VAL A 203 -14.72 12.97 8.34
C VAL A 203 -13.81 12.03 7.59
N LEU A 204 -13.30 12.51 6.46
CA LEU A 204 -12.05 12.04 5.88
C LEU A 204 -10.90 12.85 6.46
N VAL A 205 -9.80 12.17 6.81
CA VAL A 205 -8.53 12.80 7.13
C VAL A 205 -7.63 12.70 5.90
N VAL A 206 -7.47 13.81 5.19
CA VAL A 206 -6.83 13.88 3.88
C VAL A 206 -5.44 14.51 4.03
N SER A 207 -4.42 13.93 3.41
CA SER A 207 -3.11 14.60 3.35
C SER A 207 -3.21 15.79 2.39
N SER A 208 -2.93 17.01 2.86
CA SER A 208 -2.89 18.18 1.97
C SER A 208 -1.75 18.09 0.96
N LEU A 209 -0.73 17.27 1.24
CA LEU A 209 0.40 17.03 0.34
C LEU A 209 0.03 16.12 -0.83
N THR A 210 -0.50 14.93 -0.56
CA THR A 210 -0.75 13.90 -1.59
C THR A 210 -2.19 13.78 -2.03
N GLN A 211 -3.15 14.43 -1.33
CA GLN A 211 -4.60 14.28 -1.50
C GLN A 211 -5.16 12.87 -1.22
N GLY A 212 -4.32 11.94 -0.76
CA GLY A 212 -4.77 10.64 -0.28
C GLY A 212 -5.51 10.75 1.06
N CYS A 213 -6.34 9.76 1.34
CA CYS A 213 -7.09 9.61 2.59
C CYS A 213 -6.42 8.63 3.54
N LEU A 214 -6.46 8.93 4.83
CA LEU A 214 -6.12 7.99 5.88
C LEU A 214 -7.09 6.80 5.83
N ASN A 215 -6.56 5.59 5.75
CA ASN A 215 -7.33 4.35 5.61
C ASN A 215 -6.86 3.30 6.62
N PHE A 216 -7.82 2.64 7.28
CA PHE A 216 -7.59 1.51 8.16
C PHE A 216 -8.04 0.19 7.51
N ASP A 217 -7.09 -0.72 7.29
CA ASP A 217 -7.35 -2.09 6.82
C ASP A 217 -6.84 -3.13 7.83
N PRO A 218 -7.74 -3.74 8.64
CA PRO A 218 -7.36 -4.72 9.66
C PRO A 218 -6.87 -6.06 9.08
N ARG A 219 -6.98 -6.26 7.76
CA ARG A 219 -6.47 -7.47 7.09
C ARG A 219 -4.97 -7.39 6.83
N ARG A 220 -4.38 -6.20 6.94
CA ARG A 220 -2.93 -6.02 6.79
C ARG A 220 -2.20 -6.45 8.07
N THR A 221 -0.92 -6.72 7.92
CA THR A 221 -0.06 -7.05 9.06
C THR A 221 0.09 -5.84 9.98
N ALA A 222 0.29 -6.11 11.28
CA ALA A 222 0.64 -5.07 12.25
C ALA A 222 1.84 -4.23 11.74
N GLY A 223 1.79 -2.93 11.99
CA GLY A 223 2.71 -1.93 11.45
C GLY A 223 2.34 -1.39 10.06
N ASP A 224 1.32 -1.97 9.43
CA ASP A 224 0.87 -1.64 8.08
C ASP A 224 -0.67 -1.58 7.96
N THR A 225 -1.39 -1.58 9.09
CA THR A 225 -2.87 -1.53 9.12
C THR A 225 -3.41 -0.13 8.84
N VAL A 226 -2.61 0.91 9.04
CA VAL A 226 -2.97 2.31 8.78
C VAL A 226 -2.05 2.89 7.72
N ILE A 227 -2.66 3.40 6.65
CA ILE A 227 -1.95 3.86 5.45
C ILE A 227 -2.68 5.04 4.81
N MET A 228 -1.98 5.80 3.99
CA MET A 228 -2.63 6.63 2.97
C MET A 228 -3.08 5.76 1.81
N PHE A 229 -4.28 6.02 1.35
CA PHE A 229 -4.86 5.39 0.17
C PHE A 229 -5.74 6.39 -0.54
N SER A 230 -5.92 6.21 -1.85
CA SER A 230 -6.89 6.97 -2.63
C SER A 230 -8.23 7.11 -1.89
N CYS A 231 -8.73 8.34 -1.81
CA CYS A 231 -10.04 8.63 -1.26
C CYS A 231 -11.12 7.86 -2.06
N GLY A 232 -12.12 7.32 -1.37
CA GLY A 232 -13.11 6.42 -1.98
C GLY A 232 -12.69 4.94 -2.01
N GLY A 233 -11.58 4.58 -1.36
CA GLY A 233 -11.21 3.19 -1.05
C GLY A 233 -10.81 2.29 -2.23
N ARG A 234 -10.78 2.80 -3.46
CA ARG A 234 -10.25 2.10 -4.65
C ARG A 234 -8.90 2.67 -5.05
N ALA A 235 -7.96 1.82 -5.46
CA ALA A 235 -6.55 2.20 -5.69
C ALA A 235 -6.32 3.20 -6.84
N ASP A 236 -7.35 3.54 -7.61
CA ASP A 236 -7.31 4.41 -8.77
C ASP A 236 -8.24 5.63 -8.66
N GLY A 237 -8.80 5.93 -7.49
CA GLY A 237 -9.59 7.16 -7.32
C GLY A 237 -11.04 7.10 -7.81
N ASP A 238 -11.46 6.00 -8.46
CA ASP A 238 -12.82 5.87 -9.02
C ASP A 238 -13.88 5.39 -8.00
N GLY A 239 -13.45 5.20 -6.75
CA GLY A 239 -14.27 4.64 -5.69
C GLY A 239 -15.26 5.61 -5.05
N LEU A 240 -16.04 5.07 -4.13
CA LEU A 240 -17.01 5.81 -3.32
C LEU A 240 -16.64 5.67 -1.85
N VAL A 241 -17.28 6.46 -1.00
CA VAL A 241 -17.07 6.44 0.45
C VAL A 241 -16.95 5.02 1.03
N THR A 242 -15.92 4.80 1.87
CA THR A 242 -15.74 3.55 2.60
C THR A 242 -15.61 3.81 4.09
N ASN A 243 -16.21 2.95 4.91
CA ASN A 243 -16.10 3.03 6.37
C ASN A 243 -14.67 2.79 6.90
N SER A 244 -13.74 2.34 6.07
CA SER A 244 -12.31 2.23 6.40
C SER A 244 -11.58 3.58 6.39
N GLN A 245 -12.18 4.61 5.78
CA GLN A 245 -11.61 5.96 5.66
C GLN A 245 -12.38 7.00 6.47
N LEU A 246 -13.52 6.62 7.04
CA LEU A 246 -14.37 7.51 7.83
C LEU A 246 -14.03 7.42 9.32
N PHE A 247 -13.93 8.61 9.93
CA PHE A 247 -13.69 8.78 11.37
C PHE A 247 -14.82 9.62 11.97
N PRO A 248 -15.49 9.18 13.05
CA PRO A 248 -16.50 9.97 13.71
C PRO A 248 -15.96 11.32 14.17
N PHE A 249 -16.69 12.39 13.88
CA PHE A 249 -16.30 13.75 14.19
C PHE A 249 -17.52 14.63 14.44
N THR A 250 -17.47 15.39 15.52
CA THR A 250 -18.42 16.48 15.79
C THR A 250 -17.67 17.78 15.64
N GLU A 251 -18.21 18.77 14.93
CA GLU A 251 -17.54 20.06 14.74
C GLU A 251 -17.35 20.83 16.05
N GLY A 252 -16.23 21.55 16.18
CA GLY A 252 -15.93 22.42 17.33
C GLY A 252 -14.79 21.99 18.26
N PRO A 253 -14.53 20.70 18.52
CA PRO A 253 -13.36 20.25 19.29
C PRO A 253 -12.04 20.54 18.57
N THR A 254 -11.01 20.82 19.37
CA THR A 254 -9.61 20.91 18.92
C THR A 254 -8.90 19.56 18.98
N ASP A 255 -9.62 18.48 19.28
CA ASP A 255 -9.08 17.13 19.40
C ASP A 255 -9.96 16.17 18.58
N ILE A 256 -9.32 15.20 17.93
CA ILE A 256 -9.98 14.15 17.16
C ILE A 256 -9.53 12.79 17.65
N LEU A 257 -10.47 11.89 17.89
CA LEU A 257 -10.18 10.48 18.10
C LEU A 257 -10.23 9.78 16.74
N LEU A 258 -9.08 9.27 16.28
CA LEU A 258 -9.03 8.48 15.05
C LEU A 258 -9.51 7.05 15.35
N ALA A 259 -10.81 6.87 15.50
CA ALA A 259 -11.48 5.57 15.57
C ALA A 259 -12.17 5.30 14.22
N PRO A 260 -11.64 4.44 13.34
CA PRO A 260 -12.23 4.23 12.03
C PRO A 260 -13.60 3.55 12.17
N GLU A 261 -14.57 3.88 11.33
CA GLU A 261 -15.93 3.34 11.42
C GLU A 261 -15.98 1.81 11.27
N ASN A 262 -15.17 1.23 10.39
CA ASN A 262 -15.04 -0.24 10.28
C ASN A 262 -14.40 -0.90 11.51
N GLY A 263 -13.87 -0.11 12.45
CA GLY A 263 -13.42 -0.53 13.78
C GLY A 263 -14.53 -0.55 14.84
N ASN A 264 -15.75 -0.09 14.52
CA ASN A 264 -16.94 -0.13 15.38
C ASN A 264 -16.72 0.40 16.80
N ASN A 265 -15.99 1.51 16.96
CA ASN A 265 -15.61 2.11 18.26
C ASN A 265 -14.79 1.19 19.19
N ALA A 266 -14.36 0.03 18.72
CA ALA A 266 -13.48 -0.88 19.45
C ALA A 266 -12.01 -0.65 19.12
N THR A 267 -11.72 -0.11 17.94
CA THR A 267 -10.37 0.13 17.44
C THR A 267 -10.08 1.63 17.34
N CYS A 268 -8.94 2.03 17.88
CA CYS A 268 -8.42 3.39 17.83
C CYS A 268 -7.01 3.39 17.24
N LEU A 269 -6.67 4.43 16.48
CA LEU A 269 -5.37 4.55 15.85
C LEU A 269 -4.38 5.25 16.79
N VAL A 270 -3.20 4.68 16.96
CA VAL A 270 -2.13 5.17 17.83
C VAL A 270 -0.76 4.89 17.24
N ALA A 271 0.27 5.59 17.71
CA ALA A 271 1.64 5.24 17.39
C ALA A 271 2.01 3.85 17.95
N ASN A 272 2.61 3.00 17.12
CA ASN A 272 3.27 1.79 17.59
C ASN A 272 4.73 2.07 18.01
N ALA A 273 5.39 1.07 18.56
CA ALA A 273 6.76 1.19 19.06
C ALA A 273 7.81 1.56 17.98
N ALA A 274 7.48 1.40 16.70
CA ALA A 274 8.33 1.77 15.58
C ALA A 274 8.06 3.20 15.06
N GLY A 275 7.17 3.97 15.71
CA GLY A 275 6.80 5.32 15.30
C GLY A 275 5.89 5.37 14.07
N LYS A 276 5.26 4.26 13.69
CA LYS A 276 4.20 4.22 12.68
C LYS A 276 2.84 4.36 13.34
N LEU A 277 1.90 5.02 12.69
CA LEU A 277 0.50 4.96 13.06
C LEU A 277 0.00 3.54 12.79
N ASP A 278 -0.71 2.97 13.76
CA ASP A 278 -1.22 1.61 13.75
C ASP A 278 -2.50 1.56 14.58
N SER A 279 -3.03 0.37 14.82
CA SER A 279 -4.27 0.18 15.57
C SER A 279 -4.06 -0.45 16.95
N THR A 280 -4.93 -0.09 17.89
CA THR A 280 -5.07 -0.72 19.20
C THR A 280 -6.53 -0.70 19.64
N THR A 281 -6.84 -1.34 20.77
CA THR A 281 -8.17 -1.23 21.38
C THR A 281 -8.39 0.19 21.92
N CYS A 282 -9.57 0.75 21.66
CA CYS A 282 -9.94 2.06 22.22
C CYS A 282 -9.93 2.05 23.75
N ALA A 283 -9.26 3.03 24.35
CA ALA A 283 -9.22 3.25 25.78
C ALA A 283 -10.48 3.99 26.24
N GLY A 284 -10.95 3.68 27.44
CA GLY A 284 -12.16 4.31 28.00
C GLY A 284 -12.01 5.81 28.29
N ASP A 285 -10.79 6.32 28.41
CA ASP A 285 -10.52 7.75 28.65
C ASP A 285 -10.28 8.56 27.37
N ALA A 286 -10.11 7.90 26.21
CA ALA A 286 -9.86 8.40 24.84
C ALA A 286 -8.77 9.47 24.65
N THR A 287 -8.37 10.18 25.70
CA THR A 287 -7.49 11.36 25.69
C THR A 287 -6.06 10.97 25.36
N SER A 288 -5.64 9.80 25.84
CA SER A 288 -4.34 9.20 25.53
C SER A 288 -4.22 8.73 24.07
N GLN A 289 -5.35 8.61 23.36
CA GLN A 289 -5.45 8.13 21.99
C GLN A 289 -5.99 9.19 21.02
N SER A 290 -6.28 10.40 21.51
CA SER A 290 -6.72 11.52 20.71
C SER A 290 -5.56 12.30 20.12
N PHE A 291 -5.81 12.95 19.00
CA PHE A 291 -4.90 13.85 18.33
C PHE A 291 -5.39 15.28 18.47
N THR A 292 -4.55 16.16 18.98
CA THR A 292 -4.82 17.60 18.99
C THR A 292 -4.60 18.16 17.60
N ILE A 293 -5.61 18.87 17.10
CA ILE A 293 -5.62 19.62 15.85
C ILE A 293 -4.91 20.95 16.09
N LEU A 294 -3.76 21.12 15.44
CA LEU A 294 -2.96 22.34 15.50
C LEU A 294 -3.19 23.17 14.25
N THR A 295 -3.83 24.32 14.42
CA THR A 295 -3.90 25.37 13.39
C THR A 295 -2.61 26.19 13.41
N ALA A 296 -2.13 26.59 12.23
CA ALA A 296 -1.00 27.51 12.09
C ALA A 296 -1.28 28.89 12.72
#